data_AF-A0A6C0BHN5-F1
#
_entry.id   AF-A0A6C0BHN5-F1
#
_cell.length_a   1.000
_cell.length_b   1.000
_cell.length_c   1.000
_cell.angle_alpha   90.00
_cell.angle_beta   90.00
_cell.angle_gamma   90.00
#
_symmetry.space_group_name_H-M   'P 1'
#
loop_
_entity.id
_entity.type
_entity.pdbx_description
1 polymer ?
#
loop_
_entity_poly.entity_id
_entity_poly.type
_entity_poly.pdbx_seq_one_letter_code
_entity_poly.pdbx_strand_id
1 'polypeptide(L)'
;MVKISLLSFNIASMSQIPKEIDFITKSYNPDIHVEMTQEDARTSAYGKAYDNESILDKSQFTAVDYQIVGKESLNQMTTKQNAVLRVWSKRGVPVELLARGRIQLSSKGKDDWKKTVQSGLGATGLGFGLGITKGAIYLKIKYQDSVFLFINMHLQMKKNAEGLGLAIRKKGFLGILKQIQKLNLIDDTTSVFAGGDLNFRMDMQGKNQLNTLMPEIPFLKELPIDPAEKKFTCKFKEGINTSCRTEQSPDTSNAGLYRAGIQRRWDGCMEPLRIPSRCDRFLYRLPSTKILTVPYYKVLNLLAESDHNAIWSVVDITDGQGEVFPAWGEKYPNWNKNELTTRKNLRNIAQKYTAIIHSVKDGITRMTLKADKFPGNRTRKN
;
A
#
# COMPACT_ATOMS: atom_id res chain seq x y z
N MET A 1 24.73 13.44 -2.14
CA MET A 1 23.94 12.55 -3.02
C MET A 1 23.50 11.36 -2.19
N VAL A 2 22.26 10.90 -2.34
CA VAL A 2 21.75 9.66 -1.74
C VAL A 2 21.24 8.77 -2.85
N LYS A 3 21.76 7.55 -2.96
CA LYS A 3 21.33 6.55 -3.93
C LYS A 3 20.36 5.57 -3.28
N ILE A 4 19.17 5.40 -3.86
CA ILE A 4 18.12 4.54 -3.32
C ILE A 4 17.75 3.48 -4.34
N SER A 5 17.75 2.21 -3.91
CA SER A 5 17.16 1.12 -4.66
C SER A 5 15.73 0.86 -4.17
N LEU A 6 14.78 0.80 -5.11
CA LEU A 6 13.36 0.54 -4.86
C LEU A 6 12.95 -0.74 -5.59
N LEU A 7 12.43 -1.72 -4.86
CA LEU A 7 11.85 -2.95 -5.40
C LEU A 7 10.37 -3.04 -5.01
N SER A 8 9.50 -3.32 -5.98
CA SER A 8 8.10 -3.67 -5.73
C SER A 8 7.78 -4.99 -6.39
N PHE A 9 7.20 -5.91 -5.62
CA PHE A 9 6.88 -7.23 -6.11
C PHE A 9 5.74 -7.88 -5.33
N ASN A 10 4.65 -8.18 -6.05
CA ASN A 10 3.63 -9.10 -5.58
C ASN A 10 4.15 -10.54 -5.76
N ILE A 11 4.55 -11.18 -4.66
CA ILE A 11 5.25 -12.46 -4.67
C ILE A 11 4.31 -13.67 -4.63
N ALA A 12 2.99 -13.46 -4.79
CA ALA A 12 2.00 -14.54 -4.92
C ALA A 12 2.08 -15.66 -3.85
N SER A 13 2.38 -15.31 -2.61
CA SER A 13 2.54 -16.23 -1.47
C SER A 13 3.69 -17.24 -1.60
N MET A 14 4.68 -16.95 -2.45
CA MET A 14 5.91 -17.73 -2.51
C MET A 14 6.63 -17.71 -1.16
N SER A 15 6.98 -18.91 -0.67
CA SER A 15 7.68 -19.09 0.60
C SER A 15 9.21 -19.09 0.44
N GLN A 16 9.69 -19.34 -0.78
CA GLN A 16 11.09 -19.27 -1.18
C GLN A 16 11.20 -18.42 -2.43
N ILE A 17 12.27 -17.64 -2.52
CA ILE A 17 12.55 -16.79 -3.68
C ILE A 17 13.46 -17.61 -4.60
N PRO A 18 13.03 -17.93 -5.82
CA PRO A 18 13.85 -18.63 -6.79
C PRO A 18 15.14 -17.84 -7.01
N LYS A 19 16.26 -18.55 -7.01
CA LYS A 19 17.60 -18.00 -7.31
C LYS A 19 17.69 -17.41 -8.73
N GLU A 20 16.68 -17.68 -9.55
CA GLU A 20 16.55 -17.35 -10.97
C GLU A 20 15.85 -16.01 -11.24
N ILE A 21 15.56 -15.18 -10.22
CA ILE A 21 15.50 -13.75 -10.53
C ILE A 21 16.93 -13.37 -10.88
N ASP A 22 17.26 -13.46 -12.17
CA ASP A 22 18.49 -13.00 -12.76
C ASP A 22 18.61 -11.49 -12.46
N PHE A 23 19.09 -11.15 -11.27
CA PHE A 23 19.66 -9.86 -10.93
C PHE A 23 21.04 -9.74 -11.61
N ILE A 24 21.08 -10.15 -12.89
CA ILE A 24 22.27 -10.27 -13.70
C ILE A 24 22.54 -8.90 -14.32
N THR A 25 23.53 -8.20 -13.74
CA THR A 25 24.72 -7.64 -14.43
C THR A 25 25.24 -6.34 -13.83
N LYS A 26 24.45 -5.58 -13.04
CA LYS A 26 24.84 -4.22 -12.65
C LYS A 26 24.64 -3.96 -11.16
N SER A 27 25.74 -4.04 -10.40
CA SER A 27 25.75 -3.59 -9.01
C SER A 27 25.72 -2.07 -8.98
N TYR A 28 24.68 -1.50 -8.37
CA TYR A 28 24.53 -0.04 -8.21
C TYR A 28 25.02 0.46 -6.84
N ASN A 29 25.28 -0.45 -5.89
CA ASN A 29 25.72 -0.18 -4.52
C ASN A 29 24.94 0.97 -3.82
N PRO A 30 23.61 0.84 -3.67
CA PRO A 30 22.76 1.92 -3.16
C PRO A 30 23.03 2.22 -1.68
N ASP A 31 22.78 3.44 -1.24
CA ASP A 31 22.92 3.81 0.17
C ASP A 31 21.76 3.26 1.02
N ILE A 32 20.57 3.22 0.40
CA ILE A 32 19.33 2.69 0.98
C ILE A 32 18.72 1.69 0.00
N HIS A 33 18.30 0.53 0.49
CA HIS A 33 17.47 -0.41 -0.27
C HIS A 33 16.09 -0.53 0.37
N VAL A 34 15.05 -0.55 -0.46
CA VAL A 34 13.65 -0.59 -0.03
C VAL A 34 12.92 -1.69 -0.79
N GLU A 35 12.27 -2.57 -0.04
CA GLU A 35 11.40 -3.60 -0.59
C GLU A 35 9.95 -3.34 -0.22
N MET A 36 9.11 -3.28 -1.25
CA MET A 36 7.66 -3.14 -1.17
C MET A 36 7.01 -4.42 -1.70
N THR A 37 6.82 -5.42 -0.85
CA THR A 37 6.26 -6.71 -1.26
C THR A 37 4.78 -6.83 -0.94
N GLN A 38 4.06 -7.57 -1.77
CA GLN A 38 2.64 -7.91 -1.56
C GLN A 38 2.45 -9.41 -1.76
N GLU A 39 1.34 -9.91 -1.21
CA GLU A 39 1.06 -11.33 -1.09
C GLU A 39 2.23 -12.12 -0.44
N ASP A 40 2.98 -11.49 0.47
CA ASP A 40 4.23 -12.03 1.02
C ASP A 40 3.96 -13.03 2.15
N ALA A 41 4.32 -14.30 1.92
CA ALA A 41 4.16 -15.39 2.88
C ALA A 41 5.39 -15.58 3.79
N ARG A 42 6.49 -14.84 3.58
CA ARG A 42 7.73 -14.95 4.38
C ARG A 42 7.61 -14.36 5.77
N THR A 43 6.50 -13.70 6.09
CA THR A 43 6.27 -12.95 7.34
C THR A 43 5.60 -13.75 8.45
N SER A 44 5.75 -15.08 8.47
CA SER A 44 5.09 -15.89 9.49
C SER A 44 5.45 -15.42 10.90
N ALA A 45 4.44 -15.25 11.75
CA ALA A 45 4.53 -14.86 13.16
C ALA A 45 5.72 -15.52 13.86
N TYR A 46 6.57 -14.68 14.46
CA TYR A 46 7.69 -15.01 15.36
C TYR A 46 8.68 -16.07 14.84
N GLY A 47 9.85 -15.62 14.38
CA GLY A 47 11.10 -16.38 14.54
C GLY A 47 11.52 -17.33 13.42
N LYS A 48 11.02 -17.21 12.18
CA LYS A 48 11.62 -17.94 11.04
C LYS A 48 12.80 -17.17 10.41
N ALA A 49 13.79 -17.92 9.93
CA ALA A 49 15.07 -17.44 9.39
C ALA A 49 14.98 -16.41 8.23
N TYR A 50 13.85 -16.37 7.51
CA TYR A 50 13.67 -15.58 6.29
C TYR A 50 13.09 -14.18 6.52
N ASP A 51 12.80 -13.81 7.77
CA ASP A 51 12.02 -12.63 8.09
C ASP A 51 12.76 -11.31 7.75
N ASN A 52 14.10 -11.36 7.78
CA ASN A 52 15.02 -10.26 7.46
C ASN A 52 15.77 -10.46 6.13
N GLU A 53 15.47 -11.51 5.37
CA GLU A 53 16.15 -11.78 4.10
C GLU A 53 15.56 -10.91 2.98
N SER A 54 16.44 -10.22 2.25
CA SER A 54 16.11 -9.49 1.03
C SER A 54 15.75 -10.48 -0.10
N ILE A 55 14.89 -10.03 -1.02
CA ILE A 55 14.65 -10.70 -2.31
C ILE A 55 15.90 -10.61 -3.20
N LEU A 56 16.65 -9.50 -3.10
CA LEU A 56 17.89 -9.34 -3.83
C LEU A 56 18.94 -10.30 -3.25
N ASP A 57 19.71 -10.95 -4.12
CA ASP A 57 20.72 -11.95 -3.73
C ASP A 57 21.67 -11.39 -2.64
N LYS A 58 22.00 -12.25 -1.67
CA LYS A 58 22.94 -11.98 -0.56
C LYS A 58 24.32 -11.55 -1.08
N SER A 59 24.70 -11.89 -2.31
CA SER A 59 25.95 -11.42 -2.93
C SER A 59 25.97 -9.92 -3.27
N GLN A 60 24.79 -9.28 -3.41
CA GLN A 60 24.67 -7.84 -3.69
C GLN A 60 24.37 -7.02 -2.44
N PHE A 61 23.74 -7.65 -1.45
CA PHE A 61 23.42 -7.09 -0.14
C PHE A 61 23.83 -8.09 0.93
N THR A 62 25.13 -8.20 1.19
CA THR A 62 25.59 -9.07 2.26
C THR A 62 25.12 -8.49 3.60
N ALA A 63 24.76 -9.35 4.55
CA ALA A 63 24.45 -8.92 5.93
C ALA A 63 25.65 -8.21 6.62
N VAL A 64 26.84 -8.30 6.02
CA VAL A 64 28.05 -7.60 6.45
C VAL A 64 27.98 -6.13 6.02
N ASP A 65 27.54 -5.85 4.79
CA ASP A 65 27.55 -4.51 4.21
C ASP A 65 26.31 -3.67 4.54
N TYR A 66 25.17 -4.32 4.82
CA TYR A 66 23.89 -3.65 5.09
C TYR A 66 23.27 -4.06 6.41
N GLN A 67 22.51 -3.14 7.01
CA GLN A 67 21.70 -3.35 8.21
C GLN A 67 20.24 -3.00 7.95
N ILE A 68 19.32 -3.74 8.55
CA ILE A 68 17.89 -3.41 8.48
C ILE A 68 17.60 -2.22 9.40
N VAL A 69 17.05 -1.15 8.81
CA VAL A 69 16.68 0.08 9.54
C VAL A 69 15.27 -0.05 10.09
N GLY A 70 14.37 -0.62 9.29
CA GLY A 70 12.97 -0.73 9.65
C GLY A 70 12.25 -1.79 8.84
N LYS A 71 11.24 -2.36 9.48
CA LYS A 71 10.33 -3.31 8.87
C LYS A 71 8.94 -3.14 9.46
N GLU A 72 7.94 -3.25 8.61
CA GLU A 72 6.55 -3.33 9.03
C GLU A 72 5.73 -4.19 8.06
N SER A 73 4.67 -4.81 8.56
CA SER A 73 3.73 -5.60 7.78
C SER A 73 2.30 -5.14 8.02
N LEU A 74 1.43 -5.30 7.01
CA LEU A 74 0.07 -4.81 7.08
C LEU A 74 -0.75 -5.60 8.11
N ASN A 75 -0.53 -6.91 8.16
CA ASN A 75 -1.13 -7.82 9.12
C ASN A 75 -0.05 -8.69 9.77
N GLN A 76 0.29 -8.39 11.03
CA GLN A 76 1.33 -9.10 11.76
C GLN A 76 0.91 -10.51 12.22
N MET A 77 -0.38 -10.86 12.08
CA MET A 77 -0.94 -12.14 12.50
C MET A 77 -1.16 -13.12 11.33
N THR A 78 -1.00 -12.67 10.07
CA THR A 78 -1.18 -13.54 8.90
C THR A 78 0.14 -14.13 8.44
N THR A 79 0.12 -15.41 8.07
CA THR A 79 1.25 -16.12 7.46
C THR A 79 1.12 -16.23 5.94
N LYS A 80 0.05 -15.66 5.36
CA LYS A 80 -0.25 -15.70 3.94
C LYS A 80 -0.71 -14.32 3.47
N GLN A 81 -0.39 -13.99 2.22
CA GLN A 81 -1.02 -12.89 1.51
C GLN A 81 -0.81 -11.49 2.14
N ASN A 82 0.38 -11.22 2.69
CA ASN A 82 0.66 -9.99 3.43
C ASN A 82 1.26 -8.89 2.53
N ALA A 83 1.11 -7.63 2.92
CA ALA A 83 1.97 -6.56 2.40
C ALA A 83 3.08 -6.31 3.42
N VAL A 84 4.29 -6.02 2.95
CA VAL A 84 5.47 -5.85 3.81
C VAL A 84 6.37 -4.75 3.26
N LEU A 85 6.85 -3.88 4.13
CA LEU A 85 7.84 -2.86 3.80
C LEU A 85 9.09 -3.14 4.61
N ARG A 86 10.23 -3.27 3.94
CA ARG A 86 11.55 -3.42 4.56
C ARG A 86 12.49 -2.35 4.00
N VAL A 87 13.31 -1.78 4.87
CA VAL A 87 14.30 -0.76 4.52
C VAL A 87 15.64 -1.15 5.12
N TRP A 88 16.66 -1.18 4.29
CA TRP A 88 18.05 -1.42 4.67
C TRP A 88 18.90 -0.21 4.33
N SER A 89 19.98 -0.01 5.08
CA SER A 89 21.02 0.97 4.79
C SER A 89 22.40 0.36 4.92
N LYS A 90 23.40 1.00 4.31
CA LYS A 90 24.81 0.64 4.51
C LYS A 90 25.16 0.68 6.00
N ARG A 91 25.85 -0.36 6.46
CA ARG A 91 26.35 -0.45 7.84
C ARG A 91 27.37 0.67 8.10
N GLY A 92 27.38 1.21 9.32
CA GLY A 92 28.30 2.29 9.71
C GLY A 92 27.83 3.69 9.33
N VAL A 93 26.73 3.83 8.59
CA VAL A 93 26.10 5.15 8.35
C VAL A 93 25.02 5.42 9.40
N PRO A 94 24.98 6.61 10.03
CA PRO A 94 23.90 6.98 10.94
C PRO A 94 22.55 7.02 10.24
N VAL A 95 21.62 6.18 10.71
CA VAL A 95 20.23 6.15 10.25
C VAL A 95 19.29 5.98 11.44
N GLU A 96 18.24 6.78 11.47
CA GLU A 96 17.22 6.77 12.53
C GLU A 96 15.85 6.43 11.96
N LEU A 97 15.12 5.51 12.61
CA LEU A 97 13.72 5.22 12.31
C LEU A 97 12.83 6.22 13.05
N LEU A 98 12.32 7.23 12.34
CA LEU A 98 11.50 8.30 12.92
C LEU A 98 10.04 7.89 13.16
N ALA A 99 9.46 7.12 12.23
CA ALA A 99 8.09 6.67 12.35
C ALA A 99 7.84 5.38 11.57
N ARG A 100 6.88 4.58 12.02
CA ARG A 100 6.33 3.45 11.26
C ARG A 100 4.85 3.27 11.55
N GLY A 101 4.13 2.66 10.63
CA GLY A 101 2.76 2.28 10.89
C GLY A 101 2.06 1.69 9.68
N ARG A 102 0.75 1.51 9.86
CA ARG A 102 -0.12 0.82 8.90
C ARG A 102 -1.45 1.52 8.75
N ILE A 103 -1.99 1.45 7.54
CA ILE A 103 -3.29 1.98 7.15
C ILE A 103 -4.04 0.82 6.49
N GLN A 104 -4.96 0.22 7.22
CA GLN A 104 -5.71 -0.94 6.72
C GLN A 104 -6.92 -0.49 5.92
N LEU A 105 -7.22 -1.23 4.85
CA LEU A 105 -8.46 -1.09 4.11
C LEU A 105 -9.31 -2.37 4.25
N SER A 106 -10.61 -2.21 4.37
CA SER A 106 -11.56 -3.32 4.53
C SER A 106 -11.60 -4.15 3.25
N SER A 107 -11.58 -5.47 3.43
CA SER A 107 -11.82 -6.47 2.38
C SER A 107 -13.32 -6.66 2.08
N LYS A 108 -14.21 -6.25 2.99
CA LYS A 108 -15.67 -6.40 2.82
C LYS A 108 -16.26 -5.16 2.18
N GLY A 109 -16.43 -5.22 0.85
CA GLY A 109 -17.08 -4.18 0.03
C GLY A 109 -18.60 -4.04 0.24
N LYS A 110 -19.08 -3.98 1.48
CA LYS A 110 -20.46 -3.58 1.83
C LYS A 110 -20.41 -2.34 2.71
N ASP A 111 -20.72 -1.18 2.12
CA ASP A 111 -21.20 0.10 2.66
C ASP A 111 -20.64 0.72 3.96
N ASP A 112 -19.82 0.05 4.76
CA ASP A 112 -19.35 0.51 6.07
C ASP A 112 -17.92 1.09 6.01
N TRP A 113 -17.62 1.78 4.91
CA TRP A 113 -16.32 2.41 4.66
C TRP A 113 -15.95 3.50 5.70
N LYS A 114 -16.92 3.99 6.49
CA LYS A 114 -16.67 4.96 7.58
C LYS A 114 -15.90 4.34 8.76
N LYS A 115 -15.86 3.01 8.87
CA LYS A 115 -14.99 2.27 9.83
C LYS A 115 -13.63 1.89 9.25
N THR A 116 -13.36 2.24 7.99
CA THR A 116 -12.45 1.47 7.10
C THR A 116 -11.08 2.10 6.88
N VAL A 117 -10.72 3.16 7.59
CA VAL A 117 -9.32 3.57 7.66
C VAL A 117 -8.92 3.77 9.11
N GLN A 118 -8.40 2.70 9.71
CA GLN A 118 -7.83 2.74 11.04
C GLN A 118 -6.31 2.87 10.87
N SER A 119 -5.78 4.04 11.24
CA SER A 119 -4.35 4.23 11.42
C SER A 119 -3.96 3.70 12.80
N GLY A 120 -3.02 2.77 12.84
CA GLY A 120 -2.36 2.37 14.07
C GLY A 120 -0.98 2.98 14.11
N LEU A 121 -0.71 3.85 15.10
CA LEU A 121 0.66 4.15 15.51
C LEU A 121 1.14 2.92 16.28
N GLY A 122 2.27 2.34 15.87
CA GLY A 122 2.73 1.06 16.38
C GLY A 122 3.09 1.11 17.86
N ALA A 123 2.20 0.62 18.73
CA ALA A 123 2.47 -0.11 19.97
C ALA A 123 1.14 -0.37 20.67
N THR A 124 0.65 -1.61 20.58
CA THR A 124 -0.24 -2.35 21.50
C THR A 124 -1.18 -3.23 20.69
N GLY A 125 -1.16 -4.52 21.04
CA GLY A 125 -1.92 -5.56 20.38
C GLY A 125 -3.43 -5.46 20.56
N LEU A 126 -4.09 -6.49 20.02
CA LEU A 126 -5.49 -6.87 20.23
C LEU A 126 -6.51 -5.89 19.64
N GLY A 127 -6.89 -6.17 18.39
CA GLY A 127 -8.14 -5.62 17.84
C GLY A 127 -8.23 -5.51 16.33
N PHE A 128 -7.60 -6.38 15.52
CA PHE A 128 -7.63 -6.21 14.06
C PHE A 128 -7.81 -7.57 13.36
N GLY A 129 -8.82 -7.63 12.48
CA GLY A 129 -9.43 -8.87 12.00
C GLY A 129 -8.49 -9.81 11.24
N LEU A 130 -8.74 -11.11 11.40
CA LEU A 130 -8.20 -12.17 10.54
C LEU A 130 -8.45 -11.82 9.05
N GLY A 131 -7.42 -11.90 8.21
CA GLY A 131 -7.55 -11.82 6.75
C GLY A 131 -7.50 -10.42 6.10
N ILE A 132 -6.93 -9.40 6.76
CA ILE A 132 -6.66 -8.11 6.11
C ILE A 132 -5.42 -8.23 5.21
N THR A 133 -5.59 -8.03 3.90
CA THR A 133 -4.50 -8.12 2.90
C THR A 133 -4.34 -6.84 2.07
N LYS A 134 -5.24 -5.85 2.20
CA LYS A 134 -5.23 -4.60 1.43
C LYS A 134 -5.09 -3.36 2.33
N GLY A 135 -4.28 -2.39 1.91
CA GLY A 135 -3.93 -1.21 2.70
C GLY A 135 -2.60 -0.60 2.32
N ALA A 136 -1.96 0.06 3.28
CA ALA A 136 -0.63 0.62 3.17
C ALA A 136 0.19 0.44 4.44
N ILE A 137 1.50 0.44 4.27
CA ILE A 137 2.51 0.40 5.32
C ILE A 137 3.46 1.55 5.04
N TYR A 138 3.92 2.24 6.08
CA TYR A 138 4.88 3.31 5.92
C TYR A 138 6.04 3.20 6.91
N LEU A 139 7.22 3.62 6.47
CA LEU A 139 8.43 3.81 7.28
C LEU A 139 9.01 5.19 6.96
N LYS A 140 9.14 6.04 7.98
CA LYS A 140 9.83 7.33 7.91
C LYS A 140 11.20 7.17 8.56
N ILE A 141 12.27 7.47 7.83
CA ILE A 141 13.64 7.39 8.31
C ILE A 141 14.36 8.73 8.12
N LYS A 142 15.37 8.97 8.94
CA LYS A 142 16.39 9.99 8.73
C LYS A 142 17.69 9.29 8.37
N TYR A 143 18.20 9.52 7.18
CA TYR A 143 19.50 9.04 6.72
C TYR A 143 20.42 10.26 6.60
N GLN A 144 21.43 10.33 7.48
CA GLN A 144 22.25 11.54 7.64
C GLN A 144 21.34 12.78 7.84
N ASP A 145 21.43 13.80 7.00
CA ASP A 145 20.62 15.01 7.09
C ASP A 145 19.35 14.98 6.22
N SER A 146 19.05 13.84 5.59
CA SER A 146 17.90 13.70 4.69
C SER A 146 16.80 12.83 5.31
N VAL A 147 15.54 13.24 5.11
CA VAL A 147 14.37 12.55 5.64
C VAL A 147 13.61 11.88 4.50
N PHE A 148 13.34 10.58 4.65
CA PHE A 148 12.65 9.76 3.67
C PHE A 148 11.41 9.11 4.25
N LEU A 149 10.30 9.13 3.51
CA LEU A 149 9.08 8.39 3.80
C LEU A 149 8.83 7.37 2.69
N PHE A 150 8.91 6.09 3.03
CA PHE A 150 8.59 4.99 2.13
C PHE A 150 7.19 4.47 2.44
N ILE A 151 6.37 4.27 1.40
CA ILE A 151 4.99 3.79 1.53
C ILE A 151 4.76 2.62 0.57
N ASN A 152 4.57 1.42 1.12
CA ASN A 152 4.12 0.27 0.35
C ASN A 152 2.59 0.18 0.42
N MET A 153 1.92 0.03 -0.73
CA MET A 153 0.48 -0.12 -0.83
C MET A 153 0.10 -1.41 -1.54
N HIS A 154 -1.02 -1.97 -1.11
CA HIS A 154 -1.69 -3.08 -1.77
C HIS A 154 -3.18 -2.77 -1.85
N LEU A 155 -3.64 -2.28 -3.01
CA LEU A 155 -4.99 -1.74 -3.14
C LEU A 155 -6.02 -2.79 -3.56
N GLN A 156 -7.30 -2.52 -3.31
CA GLN A 156 -8.35 -3.49 -3.60
C GLN A 156 -8.54 -3.75 -5.10
N MET A 157 -9.02 -4.95 -5.39
CA MET A 157 -9.58 -5.37 -6.67
C MET A 157 -10.92 -6.03 -6.41
N LYS A 158 -11.92 -5.74 -7.27
CA LYS A 158 -13.22 -6.43 -7.25
C LYS A 158 -13.46 -7.03 -8.63
N LYS A 159 -13.25 -8.35 -8.75
CA LYS A 159 -13.31 -9.09 -10.03
C LYS A 159 -14.66 -8.93 -10.75
N ASN A 160 -15.76 -8.86 -9.99
CA ASN A 160 -17.13 -8.84 -10.53
C ASN A 160 -17.76 -7.43 -10.51
N ALA A 161 -16.97 -6.36 -10.60
CA ALA A 161 -17.48 -4.99 -10.66
C ALA A 161 -16.97 -4.29 -11.92
N GLU A 162 -17.79 -3.37 -12.43
CA GLU A 162 -17.42 -2.50 -13.54
C GLU A 162 -16.05 -1.82 -13.30
N GLY A 163 -15.22 -1.74 -14.34
CA GLY A 163 -13.85 -1.19 -14.25
C GLY A 163 -12.94 -1.96 -13.29
N LEU A 164 -13.26 -3.22 -12.96
CA LEU A 164 -12.55 -4.08 -12.01
C LEU A 164 -12.43 -3.46 -10.60
N GLY A 165 -13.44 -2.67 -10.22
CA GLY A 165 -13.51 -2.00 -8.92
C GLY A 165 -12.75 -0.67 -8.82
N LEU A 166 -12.56 0.05 -9.94
CA LEU A 166 -11.86 1.34 -10.00
C LEU A 166 -12.33 2.34 -8.94
N ALA A 167 -13.65 2.51 -8.76
CA ALA A 167 -14.18 3.48 -7.80
C ALA A 167 -13.73 3.17 -6.35
N ILE A 168 -13.72 1.89 -5.96
CA ILE A 168 -13.28 1.45 -4.63
C ILE A 168 -11.78 1.68 -4.48
N ARG A 169 -11.00 1.35 -5.51
CA ARG A 169 -9.55 1.53 -5.52
C ARG A 169 -9.14 3.00 -5.45
N LYS A 170 -9.74 3.86 -6.27
CA LYS A 170 -9.53 5.32 -6.22
C LYS A 170 -9.84 5.86 -4.83
N LYS A 171 -10.97 5.45 -4.24
CA LYS A 171 -11.34 5.85 -2.88
C LYS A 171 -10.36 5.35 -1.82
N GLY A 172 -9.90 4.10 -1.91
CA GLY A 172 -8.90 3.52 -1.01
C GLY A 172 -7.56 4.24 -1.10
N PHE A 173 -7.08 4.49 -2.32
CA PHE A 173 -5.84 5.22 -2.58
C PHE A 173 -5.88 6.64 -2.00
N LEU A 174 -6.89 7.44 -2.36
CA LEU A 174 -7.06 8.79 -1.81
C LEU A 174 -7.26 8.79 -0.29
N GLY A 175 -7.95 7.77 0.25
CA GLY A 175 -8.11 7.57 1.68
C GLY A 175 -6.80 7.34 2.43
N ILE A 176 -5.88 6.56 1.85
CA ILE A 176 -4.52 6.37 2.39
C ILE A 176 -3.76 7.69 2.37
N LEU A 177 -3.72 8.39 1.23
CA LEU A 177 -2.99 9.67 1.11
C LEU A 177 -3.49 10.73 2.10
N LYS A 178 -4.82 10.78 2.31
CA LYS A 178 -5.44 11.65 3.32
C LYS A 178 -5.01 11.31 4.74
N GLN A 179 -4.79 10.03 5.04
CA GLN A 179 -4.42 9.61 6.39
C GLN A 179 -2.95 9.83 6.68
N ILE A 180 -2.09 9.66 5.68
CA ILE A 180 -0.70 10.11 5.73
C ILE A 180 -0.63 11.62 6.02
N GLN A 181 -1.48 12.43 5.38
CA GLN A 181 -1.58 13.86 5.66
C GLN A 181 -1.95 14.13 7.13
N LYS A 182 -2.97 13.45 7.65
CA LYS A 182 -3.44 13.63 9.04
C LYS A 182 -2.43 13.21 10.09
N LEU A 183 -1.58 12.24 9.77
CA LEU A 183 -0.49 11.80 10.63
C LEU A 183 0.69 12.78 10.63
N ASN A 184 0.63 13.84 9.81
CA ASN A 184 1.66 14.88 9.71
C ASN A 184 3.07 14.30 9.45
N LEU A 185 3.14 13.28 8.58
CA LEU A 185 4.39 12.58 8.29
C LEU A 185 5.25 13.29 7.23
N ILE A 186 4.71 14.30 6.54
CA ILE A 186 5.33 14.94 5.39
C ILE A 186 5.39 16.44 5.65
N ASP A 187 6.60 16.96 5.63
CA ASP A 187 6.94 18.39 5.62
C ASP A 187 7.70 18.72 4.32
N ASP A 188 8.10 19.98 4.15
CA ASP A 188 8.78 20.45 2.94
C ASP A 188 10.20 19.88 2.76
N THR A 189 10.74 19.22 3.78
CA THR A 189 12.06 18.55 3.74
C THR A 189 11.96 17.05 3.49
N THR A 190 10.75 16.49 3.55
CA THR A 190 10.53 15.05 3.44
C THR A 190 10.48 14.59 1.98
N SER A 191 11.40 13.71 1.60
CA SER A 191 11.35 12.97 0.34
C SER A 191 10.42 11.76 0.48
N VAL A 192 9.47 11.59 -0.44
CA VAL A 192 8.45 10.53 -0.37
C VAL A 192 8.61 9.59 -1.56
N PHE A 193 8.59 8.29 -1.29
CA PHE A 193 8.47 7.24 -2.29
C PHE A 193 7.31 6.32 -1.92
N ALA A 194 6.29 6.29 -2.77
CA ALA A 194 5.07 5.52 -2.56
C ALA A 194 4.86 4.55 -3.72
N GLY A 195 4.56 3.29 -3.45
CA GLY A 195 4.41 2.31 -4.51
C GLY A 195 3.82 1.00 -4.03
N GLY A 196 4.10 -0.07 -4.77
CA GLY A 196 3.54 -1.39 -4.52
C GLY A 196 2.57 -1.83 -5.61
N ASP A 197 1.82 -2.89 -5.33
CA ASP A 197 0.68 -3.33 -6.15
C ASP A 197 -0.52 -2.38 -5.93
N LEU A 198 -0.47 -1.26 -6.64
CA LEU A 198 -1.56 -0.27 -6.66
C LEU A 198 -2.79 -0.82 -7.37
N ASN A 199 -2.68 -1.95 -8.07
CA ASN A 199 -3.76 -2.65 -8.74
C ASN A 199 -4.51 -1.85 -9.83
N PHE A 200 -4.12 -0.61 -10.18
CA PHE A 200 -4.77 0.17 -11.23
C PHE A 200 -4.63 -0.51 -12.59
N ARG A 201 -5.74 -0.56 -13.33
CA ARG A 201 -5.84 -1.34 -14.57
C ARG A 201 -5.74 -0.45 -15.79
N MET A 202 -5.62 -1.08 -16.95
CA MET A 202 -6.03 -0.48 -18.19
C MET A 202 -7.52 -0.74 -18.44
N ASP A 203 -8.19 0.19 -19.09
CA ASP A 203 -9.53 -0.04 -19.64
C ASP A 203 -9.44 -0.76 -21.00
N MET A 204 -10.60 -1.11 -21.56
CA MET A 204 -10.69 -1.81 -22.85
C MET A 204 -10.23 -0.95 -24.04
N GLN A 205 -10.01 0.35 -23.83
CA GLN A 205 -9.44 1.30 -24.78
C GLN A 205 -7.91 1.44 -24.61
N GLY A 206 -7.32 0.68 -23.69
CA GLY A 206 -5.90 0.71 -23.36
C GLY A 206 -5.50 1.86 -22.43
N LYS A 207 -6.43 2.67 -21.93
CA LYS A 207 -6.10 3.81 -21.06
C LYS A 207 -5.75 3.36 -19.66
N ASN A 208 -4.64 3.84 -19.12
CA ASN A 208 -4.18 3.52 -17.78
C ASN A 208 -4.95 4.32 -16.72
N GLN A 209 -5.69 3.62 -15.85
CA GLN A 209 -6.54 4.22 -14.82
C GLN A 209 -5.77 5.13 -13.85
N LEU A 210 -4.52 4.80 -13.50
CA LEU A 210 -3.71 5.64 -12.61
C LEU A 210 -3.32 6.95 -13.30
N ASN A 211 -2.92 6.89 -14.57
CA ASN A 211 -2.54 8.09 -15.34
C ASN A 211 -3.70 9.08 -15.44
N THR A 212 -4.93 8.58 -15.57
CA THR A 212 -6.14 9.43 -15.55
C THR A 212 -6.40 10.06 -14.18
N LEU A 213 -5.98 9.42 -13.09
CA LEU A 213 -6.16 9.91 -11.72
C LEU A 213 -5.06 10.91 -11.31
N MET A 214 -3.83 10.77 -11.82
CA MET A 214 -2.68 11.59 -11.41
C MET A 214 -2.90 13.12 -11.51
N PRO A 215 -3.62 13.68 -12.49
CA PRO A 215 -3.95 15.11 -12.51
C PRO A 215 -4.70 15.61 -11.27
N GLU A 216 -5.44 14.74 -10.57
CA GLU A 216 -6.13 15.06 -9.32
C GLU A 216 -5.19 15.03 -8.10
N ILE A 217 -3.99 14.43 -8.22
CA ILE A 217 -3.01 14.24 -7.14
C ILE A 217 -1.70 14.93 -7.51
N PRO A 218 -1.67 16.27 -7.60
CA PRO A 218 -0.52 16.99 -8.17
C PRO A 218 0.72 17.00 -7.27
N PHE A 219 0.58 16.58 -6.01
CA PHE A 219 1.66 16.52 -5.03
C PHE A 219 2.44 15.17 -5.06
N LEU A 220 2.13 14.31 -6.02
CA LEU A 220 2.87 13.08 -6.33
C LEU A 220 3.04 12.97 -7.85
N LYS A 221 4.14 12.35 -8.27
CA LYS A 221 4.41 12.05 -9.68
C LYS A 221 4.91 10.62 -9.81
N GLU A 222 4.62 9.97 -10.93
CA GLU A 222 5.22 8.67 -11.21
C GLU A 222 6.71 8.83 -11.53
N LEU A 223 7.57 7.90 -11.06
CA LEU A 223 8.97 7.90 -11.46
C LEU A 223 9.09 7.96 -13.00
N PRO A 224 10.06 8.71 -13.56
CA PRO A 224 10.39 8.62 -14.97
C PRO A 224 10.75 7.20 -15.38
N ILE A 225 10.21 6.73 -16.51
CA ILE A 225 10.41 5.37 -17.00
C ILE A 225 10.86 5.44 -18.45
N ASP A 226 11.92 4.71 -18.76
CA ASP A 226 12.34 4.46 -20.14
C ASP A 226 11.15 3.86 -20.93
N PRO A 227 10.75 4.43 -22.07
CA PRO A 227 9.71 3.85 -22.92
C PRO A 227 9.87 2.34 -23.18
N ALA A 228 11.10 1.84 -23.30
CA ALA A 228 11.37 0.40 -23.50
C ALA A 228 10.96 -0.47 -22.30
N GLU A 229 10.92 0.11 -21.10
CA GLU A 229 10.58 -0.52 -19.83
C GLU A 229 9.15 -0.19 -19.35
N LYS A 230 8.34 0.51 -20.16
CA LYS A 230 6.89 0.64 -19.95
C LYS A 230 6.18 -0.69 -20.24
N LYS A 231 6.53 -1.77 -19.55
CA LYS A 231 5.94 -3.11 -19.71
C LYS A 231 4.74 -3.31 -18.80
N PHE A 232 3.91 -4.30 -19.12
CA PHE A 232 2.87 -4.76 -18.21
C PHE A 232 3.47 -5.40 -16.95
N THR A 233 2.81 -5.21 -15.82
CA THR A 233 3.27 -5.72 -14.51
C THR A 233 2.32 -6.69 -13.85
N CYS A 234 1.12 -6.94 -14.39
CA CYS A 234 0.17 -7.90 -13.81
C CYS A 234 -0.79 -8.52 -14.84
N LYS A 235 -1.42 -9.64 -14.44
CA LYS A 235 -2.49 -10.38 -15.15
C LYS A 235 -2.06 -11.17 -16.36
N PHE A 236 -0.92 -11.82 -16.22
CA PHE A 236 -0.47 -12.83 -17.13
C PHE A 236 -1.02 -14.20 -16.73
N LYS A 237 -1.07 -15.14 -17.68
CA LYS A 237 -1.10 -16.58 -17.33
C LYS A 237 0.21 -16.88 -16.58
N GLU A 238 0.12 -17.58 -15.44
CA GLU A 238 1.27 -17.89 -14.57
C GLU A 238 2.40 -18.62 -15.34
N GLY A 239 3.68 -18.50 -14.93
CA GLY A 239 4.80 -19.35 -15.42
C GLY A 239 5.88 -18.70 -16.30
N ILE A 240 7.19 -19.10 -16.15
CA ILE A 240 8.41 -18.37 -16.62
C ILE A 240 8.43 -17.98 -18.11
N ASN A 241 7.72 -18.75 -18.94
CA ASN A 241 7.92 -18.82 -20.38
C ASN A 241 6.79 -18.20 -21.22
N THR A 242 6.04 -17.22 -20.69
CA THR A 242 5.01 -16.54 -21.48
C THR A 242 5.58 -15.34 -22.24
N SER A 243 5.46 -15.29 -23.57
CA SER A 243 5.80 -14.10 -24.40
C SER A 243 5.21 -12.79 -23.85
N CYS A 244 4.11 -12.90 -23.12
CA CYS A 244 3.41 -11.88 -22.39
C CYS A 244 4.27 -11.04 -21.41
N ARG A 245 5.33 -11.62 -20.84
CA ARG A 245 6.13 -10.98 -19.77
C ARG A 245 6.92 -9.78 -20.23
N THR A 246 7.32 -9.79 -21.50
CA THR A 246 8.11 -8.73 -22.14
C THR A 246 7.25 -7.72 -22.88
N GLU A 247 5.92 -7.92 -22.90
CA GLU A 247 4.99 -7.08 -23.65
C GLU A 247 4.93 -5.65 -23.09
N GLN A 248 5.01 -4.69 -24.00
CA GLN A 248 4.92 -3.28 -23.68
C GLN A 248 3.47 -2.86 -23.46
N SER A 249 3.26 -2.05 -22.42
CA SER A 249 2.02 -1.31 -22.23
C SER A 249 1.96 -0.20 -23.27
N PRO A 250 0.89 -0.08 -24.06
CA PRO A 250 0.77 0.96 -25.07
C PRO A 250 0.82 2.36 -24.43
N ASP A 251 1.47 3.31 -25.10
CA ASP A 251 1.42 4.73 -24.75
C ASP A 251 0.08 5.29 -25.26
N THR A 252 -0.71 5.85 -24.35
CA THR A 252 -2.15 6.07 -24.54
C THR A 252 -2.49 7.33 -25.33
N SER A 253 -1.65 7.76 -26.26
CA SER A 253 -1.90 8.97 -27.05
C SER A 253 -2.94 8.76 -28.17
N ASN A 254 -3.16 7.53 -28.67
CA ASN A 254 -4.04 7.27 -29.81
C ASN A 254 -5.12 6.21 -29.53
N ALA A 255 -6.16 6.55 -28.78
CA ALA A 255 -7.20 5.60 -28.32
C ALA A 255 -8.15 5.02 -29.42
N GLY A 256 -8.03 5.42 -30.69
CA GLY A 256 -9.06 5.18 -31.73
C GLY A 256 -9.03 3.84 -32.47
N LEU A 257 -7.86 3.20 -32.63
CA LEU A 257 -7.69 2.00 -33.48
C LEU A 257 -7.73 0.66 -32.73
N TYR A 258 -8.02 0.68 -31.43
CA TYR A 258 -7.51 -0.33 -30.49
C TYR A 258 -8.43 -1.52 -30.17
N ARG A 259 -9.73 -1.48 -30.51
CA ARG A 259 -10.69 -2.49 -30.02
C ARG A 259 -10.55 -3.89 -30.65
N ALA A 260 -10.19 -3.98 -31.93
CA ALA A 260 -10.05 -5.27 -32.63
C ALA A 260 -8.62 -5.84 -32.59
N GLY A 261 -7.60 -4.98 -32.42
CA GLY A 261 -6.18 -5.37 -32.38
C GLY A 261 -5.69 -5.79 -30.98
N ILE A 262 -6.26 -5.24 -29.91
CA ILE A 262 -5.89 -5.58 -28.52
C ILE A 262 -6.21 -7.02 -28.17
N GLN A 263 -7.38 -7.52 -28.59
CA GLN A 263 -7.83 -8.87 -28.24
C GLN A 263 -6.89 -9.91 -28.87
N ARG A 264 -6.72 -9.87 -30.20
CA ARG A 264 -5.84 -10.82 -30.91
C ARG A 264 -4.38 -10.78 -30.47
N ARG A 265 -3.85 -9.61 -30.08
CA ARG A 265 -2.44 -9.47 -29.66
C ARG A 265 -2.15 -10.09 -28.29
N TRP A 266 -3.15 -10.14 -27.41
CA TRP A 266 -2.96 -10.55 -26.01
C TRP A 266 -3.86 -11.72 -25.56
N ASP A 267 -4.57 -12.39 -26.46
CA ASP A 267 -5.40 -13.58 -26.16
C ASP A 267 -4.62 -14.70 -25.44
N GLY A 268 -3.31 -14.80 -25.65
CA GLY A 268 -2.42 -15.71 -24.92
C GLY A 268 -2.08 -15.26 -23.49
N CYS A 269 -2.21 -13.97 -23.19
CA CYS A 269 -1.73 -13.30 -21.99
C CYS A 269 -2.82 -12.93 -21.00
N MET A 270 -4.07 -12.78 -21.47
CA MET A 270 -5.19 -12.41 -20.63
C MET A 270 -5.64 -13.57 -19.73
N GLU A 271 -6.04 -13.23 -18.52
CA GLU A 271 -6.94 -14.07 -17.73
C GLU A 271 -8.40 -13.74 -18.11
N PRO A 272 -9.37 -14.67 -17.92
CA PRO A 272 -10.77 -14.38 -18.19
C PRO A 272 -11.22 -13.07 -17.53
N LEU A 273 -11.80 -12.18 -18.34
CA LEU A 273 -12.32 -10.85 -17.95
C LEU A 273 -11.25 -9.84 -17.47
N ARG A 274 -9.95 -10.10 -17.66
CA ARG A 274 -8.88 -9.27 -17.13
C ARG A 274 -7.76 -9.09 -18.16
N ILE A 275 -7.52 -7.83 -18.53
CA ILE A 275 -6.43 -7.48 -19.43
C ILE A 275 -5.12 -7.22 -18.65
N PRO A 276 -3.95 -7.53 -19.25
CA PRO A 276 -2.65 -7.11 -18.73
C PRO A 276 -2.63 -5.62 -18.40
N SER A 277 -1.97 -5.25 -17.30
CA SER A 277 -1.98 -3.87 -16.80
C SER A 277 -0.68 -3.52 -16.09
N ARG A 278 -0.44 -2.21 -15.88
CA ARG A 278 0.65 -1.70 -15.03
C ARG A 278 0.15 -1.51 -13.59
N CYS A 279 -0.05 -2.62 -12.87
CA CYS A 279 -0.52 -2.64 -11.47
C CYS A 279 0.53 -2.09 -10.49
N ASP A 280 1.77 -2.57 -10.63
CA ASP A 280 2.91 -2.19 -9.78
C ASP A 280 3.54 -0.90 -10.29
N ARG A 281 3.68 0.10 -9.40
CA ARG A 281 4.15 1.45 -9.75
C ARG A 281 4.95 2.07 -8.62
N PHE A 282 5.82 3.01 -8.97
CA PHE A 282 6.47 3.92 -8.02
C PHE A 282 6.07 5.36 -8.30
N LEU A 283 5.66 6.03 -7.24
CA LEU A 283 5.35 7.44 -7.17
C LEU A 283 6.35 8.12 -6.24
N TYR A 284 6.64 9.38 -6.49
CA TYR A 284 7.56 10.16 -5.70
C TYR A 284 7.10 11.60 -5.50
N ARG A 285 7.69 12.22 -4.48
CA ARG A 285 7.75 13.67 -4.25
C ARG A 285 9.08 13.97 -3.60
N LEU A 286 9.75 15.04 -4.03
CA LEU A 286 10.95 15.55 -3.37
C LEU A 286 10.74 16.98 -2.85
N PRO A 287 11.55 17.43 -1.87
CA PRO A 287 11.75 18.85 -1.62
C PRO A 287 12.18 19.59 -2.90
N SER A 288 11.78 20.86 -3.04
CA SER A 288 12.18 21.69 -4.20
C SER A 288 13.69 21.92 -4.28
N THR A 289 14.43 21.66 -3.20
CA THR A 289 15.89 21.74 -3.11
C THR A 289 16.60 20.44 -3.49
N LYS A 290 15.86 19.44 -3.99
CA LYS A 290 16.41 18.15 -4.41
C LYS A 290 16.04 17.81 -5.84
N ILE A 291 16.97 17.19 -6.55
CA ILE A 291 16.79 16.67 -7.92
C ILE A 291 16.76 15.15 -7.86
N LEU A 292 15.84 14.55 -8.61
CA LEU A 292 15.76 13.10 -8.82
C LEU A 292 16.28 12.74 -10.20
N THR A 293 17.19 11.77 -10.27
CA THR A 293 17.50 11.07 -11.53
C THR A 293 17.21 9.58 -11.37
N VAL A 294 16.87 8.92 -12.48
CA VAL A 294 16.57 7.48 -12.51
C VAL A 294 17.61 6.79 -13.41
N PRO A 295 18.82 6.50 -12.91
CA PRO A 295 19.84 5.79 -13.69
C PRO A 295 19.45 4.35 -14.05
N TYR A 296 18.41 3.81 -13.41
CA TYR A 296 17.93 2.47 -13.69
C TYR A 296 16.44 2.33 -13.38
N TYR A 297 15.71 1.75 -14.33
CA TYR A 297 14.36 1.25 -14.13
C TYR A 297 14.21 -0.01 -14.98
N LYS A 298 13.72 -1.09 -14.40
CA LYS A 298 13.52 -2.36 -15.10
C LYS A 298 12.28 -3.05 -14.60
N VAL A 299 11.49 -3.57 -15.54
CA VAL A 299 10.47 -4.56 -15.24
C VAL A 299 11.13 -5.93 -15.39
N LEU A 300 11.29 -6.62 -14.26
CA LEU A 300 11.93 -7.92 -14.16
C LEU A 300 10.91 -9.01 -14.45
N ASN A 301 11.36 -10.08 -15.11
CA ASN A 301 10.49 -11.19 -15.46
C ASN A 301 9.93 -11.85 -14.19
N LEU A 302 8.62 -12.13 -14.22
CA LEU A 302 7.87 -12.96 -13.26
C LEU A 302 8.65 -14.22 -12.83
N LEU A 303 8.44 -14.63 -11.59
CA LEU A 303 8.74 -16.00 -11.15
C LEU A 303 7.67 -16.97 -11.69
N ALA A 304 7.90 -18.28 -11.59
CA ALA A 304 6.96 -19.27 -12.13
C ALA A 304 5.56 -19.19 -11.49
N GLU A 305 5.48 -18.76 -10.24
CA GLU A 305 4.26 -18.82 -9.42
C GLU A 305 3.58 -17.45 -9.22
N SER A 306 4.12 -16.37 -9.79
CA SER A 306 3.52 -15.03 -9.70
C SER A 306 2.88 -14.60 -11.01
N ASP A 307 1.72 -13.94 -10.92
CA ASP A 307 1.06 -13.26 -12.03
C ASP A 307 1.49 -11.78 -12.18
N HIS A 308 2.51 -11.34 -11.41
CA HIS A 308 3.05 -9.98 -11.37
C HIS A 308 4.55 -9.86 -11.63
N ASN A 309 4.95 -9.00 -12.59
CA ASN A 309 6.37 -8.73 -12.84
C ASN A 309 6.88 -7.84 -11.71
N ALA A 310 8.07 -8.13 -11.18
CA ALA A 310 8.71 -7.23 -10.25
C ALA A 310 9.16 -5.95 -10.97
N ILE A 311 9.08 -4.81 -10.30
CA ILE A 311 9.68 -3.57 -10.77
C ILE A 311 10.85 -3.19 -9.87
N TRP A 312 11.99 -2.89 -10.49
CA TRP A 312 13.20 -2.47 -9.79
C TRP A 312 13.69 -1.15 -10.37
N SER A 313 13.98 -0.20 -9.49
CA SER A 313 14.54 1.08 -9.87
C SER A 313 15.66 1.48 -8.94
N VAL A 314 16.64 2.19 -9.50
CA VAL A 314 17.66 2.92 -8.73
C VAL A 314 17.46 4.38 -9.04
N VAL A 315 17.39 5.20 -7.99
CA VAL A 315 17.26 6.64 -8.07
C VAL A 315 18.42 7.31 -7.36
N ASP A 316 18.95 8.39 -7.93
CA ASP A 316 19.90 9.26 -7.26
C ASP A 316 19.19 10.56 -6.86
N ILE A 317 19.43 11.00 -5.63
CA ILE A 317 18.91 12.24 -5.08
C ILE A 317 20.08 13.17 -4.76
N THR A 318 20.12 14.31 -5.41
CA THR A 318 21.17 15.33 -5.23
C THR A 318 20.57 16.66 -4.80
N ASP A 319 21.38 17.51 -4.19
CA ASP A 319 21.00 18.90 -3.97
C ASP A 319 20.90 19.64 -5.31
N GLY A 320 19.90 20.50 -5.44
CA GLY A 320 19.70 21.33 -6.62
C GLY A 320 18.27 21.84 -6.74
N GLN A 321 18.02 22.77 -7.66
CA GLN A 321 16.67 23.29 -7.91
C GLN A 321 15.84 22.24 -8.66
N GLY A 322 14.98 21.55 -7.94
CA GLY A 322 14.09 20.51 -8.43
C GLY A 322 12.70 21.02 -8.83
N GLU A 323 11.83 20.06 -9.14
CA GLU A 323 10.42 20.33 -9.43
C GLU A 323 9.69 20.80 -8.17
N VAL A 324 8.85 21.82 -8.31
CA VAL A 324 8.02 22.33 -7.21
C VAL A 324 6.71 21.56 -7.16
N PHE A 325 6.54 20.74 -6.13
CA PHE A 325 5.29 20.06 -5.84
C PHE A 325 4.38 20.94 -4.98
N PRO A 326 3.05 20.98 -5.23
CA PRO A 326 2.10 21.55 -4.30
C PRO A 326 2.17 20.88 -2.92
N ALA A 327 1.68 21.57 -1.88
CA ALA A 327 1.64 21.00 -0.56
C ALA A 327 0.77 19.73 -0.53
N TRP A 328 1.08 18.81 0.38
CA TRP A 328 0.39 17.52 0.40
C TRP A 328 -1.09 17.73 0.74
N GLY A 329 -1.98 17.32 -0.18
CA GLY A 329 -3.43 17.45 -0.03
C GLY A 329 -4.01 18.84 -0.32
N GLU A 330 -3.23 19.81 -0.81
CA GLU A 330 -3.65 21.21 -1.02
C GLU A 330 -4.83 21.36 -2.01
N LYS A 331 -4.87 20.56 -3.09
CA LYS A 331 -6.01 20.53 -4.04
C LYS A 331 -7.28 19.85 -3.53
N TYR A 332 -7.29 19.32 -2.31
CA TYR A 332 -8.47 18.70 -1.70
C TYR A 332 -8.98 19.46 -0.46
N PRO A 333 -9.36 20.75 -0.56
CA PRO A 333 -9.86 21.53 0.59
C PRO A 333 -11.13 20.91 1.21
N ASN A 334 -11.88 20.11 0.46
CA ASN A 334 -13.08 19.40 0.93
C ASN A 334 -12.79 18.10 1.69
N TRP A 335 -11.53 17.64 1.77
CA TRP A 335 -11.17 16.54 2.67
C TRP A 335 -11.48 16.89 4.13
N ASN A 336 -11.42 18.17 4.51
CA ASN A 336 -11.70 18.64 5.87
C ASN A 336 -13.20 18.89 6.15
N LYS A 337 -14.02 19.20 5.14
CA LYS A 337 -15.44 19.61 5.33
C LYS A 337 -16.40 18.47 5.69
N ASN A 338 -16.18 17.25 5.17
CA ASN A 338 -17.07 16.12 5.45
C ASN A 338 -16.90 15.51 6.86
N GLU A 339 -15.84 15.85 7.59
CA GLU A 339 -15.60 15.32 8.95
C GLU A 339 -16.29 16.11 10.05
N LEU A 340 -16.48 17.43 9.90
CA LEU A 340 -17.22 18.25 10.87
C LEU A 340 -18.69 17.81 10.97
N THR A 341 -19.34 17.54 9.84
CA THR A 341 -20.73 17.04 9.81
C THR A 341 -20.84 15.63 10.39
N THR A 342 -19.86 14.77 10.11
CA THR A 342 -19.86 13.37 10.59
C THR A 342 -19.54 13.28 12.10
N ARG A 343 -18.62 14.09 12.63
CA ARG A 343 -18.33 14.17 14.08
C ARG A 343 -19.49 14.76 14.86
N LYS A 344 -20.18 15.77 14.32
CA LYS A 344 -21.39 16.36 14.93
C LYS A 344 -22.53 15.33 14.98
N ASN A 345 -22.72 14.55 13.91
CA ASN A 345 -23.71 13.48 13.88
C ASN A 345 -23.35 12.31 14.81
N LEU A 346 -22.09 11.90 14.90
CA LEU A 346 -21.66 10.84 15.83
C LEU A 346 -21.77 11.28 17.30
N ARG A 347 -21.48 12.55 17.63
CA ARG A 347 -21.74 13.11 18.97
C ARG A 347 -23.23 13.12 19.30
N ASN A 348 -24.08 13.53 18.36
CA ASN A 348 -25.53 13.53 18.56
C ASN A 348 -26.09 12.11 18.74
N ILE A 349 -25.57 11.13 17.99
CA ILE A 349 -25.93 9.72 18.15
C ILE A 349 -25.47 9.21 19.52
N ALA A 350 -24.20 9.45 19.91
CA ALA A 350 -23.68 9.03 21.20
C ALA A 350 -24.48 9.62 22.37
N GLN A 351 -24.81 10.92 22.32
CA GLN A 351 -25.66 11.57 23.32
C GLN A 351 -27.06 10.94 23.40
N LYS A 352 -27.65 10.58 22.25
CA LYS A 352 -28.96 9.91 22.20
C LYS A 352 -28.91 8.51 22.82
N TYR A 353 -27.84 7.75 22.58
CA TYR A 353 -27.65 6.43 23.21
C TYR A 353 -27.36 6.52 24.72
N THR A 354 -26.58 7.51 25.17
CA THR A 354 -26.36 7.75 26.60
C THR A 354 -27.67 8.09 27.33
N ALA A 355 -28.53 8.92 26.70
CA ALA A 355 -29.85 9.25 27.26
C ALA A 355 -30.77 8.02 27.36
N ILE A 356 -30.74 7.12 26.38
CA ILE A 356 -31.49 5.86 26.42
C ILE A 356 -30.97 4.95 27.54
N ILE A 357 -29.65 4.82 27.69
CA ILE A 357 -29.05 3.99 28.75
C ILE A 357 -29.43 4.52 30.15
N HIS A 358 -29.42 5.83 30.36
CA HIS A 358 -29.90 6.42 31.61
C HIS A 358 -31.39 6.16 31.85
N SER A 359 -32.24 6.34 30.83
CA SER A 359 -33.68 6.05 30.93
C SER A 359 -33.97 4.57 31.26
N VAL A 360 -33.20 3.64 30.69
CA VAL A 360 -33.32 2.20 30.98
C VAL A 360 -32.84 1.88 32.39
N LYS A 361 -31.72 2.47 32.85
CA LYS A 361 -31.26 2.33 34.24
C LYS A 361 -32.29 2.87 35.23
N ASP A 362 -32.89 4.02 34.96
CA ASP A 362 -33.94 4.60 35.81
C ASP A 362 -35.20 3.72 35.83
N GLY A 363 -35.57 3.14 34.68
CA GLY A 363 -36.69 2.20 34.56
C GLY A 363 -36.45 0.91 35.35
N ILE A 364 -35.26 0.32 35.26
CA ILE A 364 -34.87 -0.87 36.03
C ILE A 364 -34.85 -0.56 37.53
N THR A 365 -34.33 0.60 37.93
CA THR A 365 -34.27 1.01 39.34
C THR A 365 -35.69 1.17 39.93
N ARG A 366 -36.65 1.72 39.16
CA ARG A 366 -38.06 1.83 39.56
C ARG A 366 -38.78 0.48 39.61
N MET A 367 -38.42 -0.48 38.76
CA MET A 367 -38.97 -1.84 38.80
C MET A 367 -38.45 -2.63 40.01
N THR A 368 -37.17 -2.47 40.35
CA THR A 368 -36.55 -3.14 41.49
C THR A 368 -37.16 -2.67 42.82
N LEU A 369 -37.42 -1.37 42.97
CA LEU A 369 -38.09 -0.79 44.15
C LEU A 369 -39.57 -1.22 44.32
N LYS A 370 -40.22 -1.76 43.28
CA LYS A 370 -41.58 -2.31 43.38
C LYS A 370 -41.60 -3.80 43.77
N ALA A 371 -40.52 -4.53 43.53
CA ALA A 371 -40.44 -5.96 43.85
C ALA A 371 -40.26 -6.23 45.36
N ASP A 372 -39.71 -5.28 46.11
CA ASP A 372 -39.46 -5.40 47.57
C ASP A 372 -40.72 -5.14 48.44
N LYS A 373 -41.92 -5.04 47.86
CA LYS A 373 -43.19 -4.83 48.58
C LYS A 373 -44.21 -5.96 48.40
N PHE A 374 -43.76 -7.20 48.24
CA PHE A 374 -44.65 -8.36 48.37
C PHE A 374 -44.59 -8.94 49.80
N PRO A 375 -45.71 -9.04 50.53
CA PRO A 375 -45.71 -9.56 51.89
C PRO A 375 -45.45 -11.07 51.90
N GLY A 376 -44.53 -11.49 52.78
CA GLY A 376 -44.10 -12.88 52.95
C GLY A 376 -45.24 -13.82 53.35
N ASN A 377 -45.29 -14.96 52.67
CA ASN A 377 -46.12 -16.11 53.03
C ASN A 377 -45.77 -16.60 54.44
N ARG A 378 -46.71 -16.46 55.38
CA ARG A 378 -46.71 -17.23 56.64
C ARG A 378 -47.05 -18.69 56.32
N THR A 379 -46.13 -19.56 56.68
CA THR A 379 -46.29 -21.01 56.77
C THR A 379 -47.36 -21.36 57.81
N ARG A 380 -48.35 -22.18 57.43
CA ARG A 380 -49.20 -22.96 58.36
C ARG A 380 -48.55 -24.33 58.57
N LYS A 381 -48.25 -24.68 59.82
CA LYS A 381 -48.11 -26.06 60.29
C LYS A 381 -49.35 -26.36 61.14
N ASN A 382 -50.04 -27.44 60.74
CA ASN A 382 -51.14 -28.19 61.36
C ASN A 382 -52.21 -27.41 62.12
#